data_AF-A0A536YIF1-F1
#
_entry.id   AF-A0A536YIF1-F1
#
_cell.length_a   1.000
_cell.length_b   1.000
_cell.length_c   1.000
_cell.angle_alpha   90.00
_cell.angle_beta   90.00
_cell.angle_gamma   90.00
#
_symmetry.space_group_name_H-M   'P 1'
#
loop_
_entity.id
_entity.type
_entity.pdbx_description
1 polymer ?
#
loop_
_entity_poly.entity_id
_entity_poly.type
_entity_poly.pdbx_seq_one_letter_code
_entity_poly.pdbx_strand_id
1 'polypeptide(L)' 'MNDKAPTSRKTARLRTPTSLGSDATRDISGALNALLADFFALYLKTKNFHWHVSGPHFRDYHLLLDEQADQL' A
#
# COMPACT_ATOMS: atom_id res chain seq x y z
N MET A 1 -36.60 -23.07 -22.85
CA MET A 1 -35.15 -22.90 -22.60
C MET A 1 -35.02 -21.62 -21.78
N ASN A 2 -34.90 -21.72 -20.45
CA ASN A 2 -34.76 -20.54 -19.58
C ASN A 2 -33.28 -20.31 -19.32
N ASP A 3 -32.70 -19.36 -20.03
CA ASP A 3 -31.31 -18.94 -19.85
C ASP A 3 -31.21 -18.13 -18.56
N LYS A 4 -30.87 -18.80 -17.46
CA LYS A 4 -30.35 -18.13 -16.27
C LYS A 4 -28.96 -17.61 -16.61
N ALA A 5 -28.89 -16.32 -16.95
CA ALA A 5 -27.63 -15.60 -17.00
C ALA A 5 -26.85 -15.82 -15.68
N PRO A 6 -25.53 -16.07 -15.73
CA PRO A 6 -24.75 -16.33 -14.53
C PRO A 6 -24.75 -15.03 -13.71
N THR A 7 -25.50 -15.02 -12.61
CA THR A 7 -25.52 -13.90 -11.67
C THR A 7 -24.10 -13.61 -11.24
N SER A 8 -23.62 -12.46 -11.71
CA SER A 8 -22.28 -11.93 -11.53
C SER A 8 -21.82 -12.10 -10.09
N ARG A 9 -20.73 -12.84 -9.89
CA ARG A 9 -20.01 -13.01 -8.61
C ARG A 9 -19.61 -11.66 -7.98
N LYS A 10 -19.75 -10.54 -8.70
CA LYS A 10 -19.56 -9.16 -8.21
C LYS A 10 -20.59 -8.72 -7.16
N THR A 11 -21.72 -9.42 -6.99
CA THR A 11 -22.74 -9.04 -5.99
C THR A 11 -22.63 -9.77 -4.66
N ALA A 12 -21.72 -10.73 -4.53
CA ALA A 12 -21.39 -11.33 -3.24
C ALA A 12 -20.49 -10.37 -2.43
N ARG A 13 -20.98 -9.17 -2.13
CA ARG A 13 -20.40 -8.36 -1.06
C ARG A 13 -20.51 -9.20 0.20
N LEU A 14 -19.38 -9.66 0.73
CA LEU A 14 -19.31 -10.06 2.12
C LEU A 14 -19.76 -8.83 2.90
N ARG A 15 -21.03 -8.83 3.34
CA ARG A 15 -21.62 -7.71 4.05
C ARG A 15 -21.09 -7.79 5.48
N THR A 16 -19.80 -7.53 5.65
CA THR A 16 -19.09 -7.42 6.93
C THR A 16 -19.31 -6.00 7.43
N PRO A 17 -20.34 -5.75 8.25
CA PRO A 17 -20.66 -4.41 8.67
C PRO A 17 -19.51 -3.91 9.54
N THR A 18 -18.94 -2.77 9.18
CA THR A 18 -18.04 -2.01 10.03
C THR A 18 -18.88 -0.99 10.82
N SER A 19 -18.41 -0.57 11.98
CA SER A 19 -19.05 0.50 12.78
C SER A 19 -18.92 1.89 12.14
N LEU A 20 -18.23 2.02 11.00
CA LEU A 20 -18.04 3.28 10.28
C LEU A 20 -19.24 3.62 9.37
N GLY A 21 -19.72 4.86 9.45
CA GLY A 21 -20.69 5.42 8.50
C GLY A 21 -20.09 5.68 7.11
N SER A 22 -20.94 6.07 6.15
CA SER A 22 -20.53 6.32 4.76
C SER A 22 -19.48 7.43 4.64
N ASP A 23 -19.66 8.54 5.35
CA ASP A 23 -18.74 9.67 5.30
C ASP A 23 -17.39 9.32 5.93
N ALA A 24 -17.40 8.67 7.10
CA ALA A 24 -16.19 8.16 7.73
C ALA A 24 -15.44 7.17 6.81
N THR A 25 -16.18 6.28 6.14
CA THR A 25 -15.58 5.33 5.19
C THR A 25 -14.92 6.05 4.01
N ARG A 26 -15.58 7.08 3.44
CA ARG A 26 -15.03 7.88 2.34
C ARG A 26 -13.76 8.61 2.77
N ASP A 27 -13.82 9.31 3.90
CA ASP A 27 -12.72 10.19 4.33
C ASP A 27 -11.50 9.38 4.78
N ILE A 28 -11.70 8.29 5.52
CA ILE A 28 -10.63 7.38 5.95
C ILE A 28 -10.00 6.68 4.74
N SER A 29 -10.80 6.20 3.79
CA SER A 29 -10.23 5.53 2.61
C SER A 29 -9.43 6.48 1.72
N GLY A 30 -9.86 7.74 1.60
CA GLY A 30 -9.08 8.79 0.93
C GLY A 30 -7.73 9.05 1.61
N ALA A 31 -7.74 9.24 2.93
CA ALA A 31 -6.52 9.48 3.72
C ALA A 31 -5.55 8.28 3.66
N LEU A 32 -6.06 7.06 3.80
CA LEU A 32 -5.25 5.85 3.72
C LEU A 32 -4.64 5.65 2.33
N ASN A 33 -5.35 6.01 1.26
CA ASN A 33 -4.81 5.91 -0.08
C ASN A 33 -3.63 6.86 -0.31
N ALA A 34 -3.72 8.10 0.21
CA ALA A 34 -2.61 9.05 0.16
C ALA A 34 -1.40 8.55 0.97
N LEU A 35 -1.65 8.10 2.21
CA LEU A 35 -0.59 7.54 3.05
C LEU A 35 0.08 6.33 2.38
N LEU A 36 -0.69 5.39 1.83
CA LEU A 36 -0.16 4.23 1.13
C LEU A 36 0.75 4.63 -0.04
N ALA A 37 0.36 5.65 -0.81
CA ALA A 37 1.18 6.17 -1.90
C ALA A 37 2.50 6.76 -1.39
N ASP A 38 2.46 7.52 -0.29
CA ASP A 38 3.64 8.10 0.33
C ASP A 38 4.58 7.03 0.90
N PHE A 39 4.05 6.02 1.62
CA PHE A 39 4.84 4.88 2.11
C PHE A 39 5.54 4.14 0.97
N PHE A 40 4.80 3.85 -0.11
CA PHE A 40 5.38 3.18 -1.28
C PHE A 40 6.47 4.02 -1.95
N ALA A 41 6.24 5.33 -2.11
CA ALA A 41 7.23 6.24 -2.67
C ALA A 41 8.49 6.33 -1.82
N LEU A 42 8.32 6.42 -0.48
CA LEU A 42 9.44 6.43 0.47
C LEU A 42 10.22 5.12 0.40
N TYR A 43 9.55 3.96 0.48
CA TYR A 43 10.20 2.65 0.39
C TYR A 43 11.03 2.53 -0.89
N LEU A 44 10.43 2.83 -2.04
CA LEU A 44 11.09 2.69 -3.32
C LEU A 44 12.29 3.64 -3.44
N LYS A 45 12.17 4.87 -2.92
CA LYS A 45 13.27 5.85 -2.94
C LYS A 45 14.40 5.44 -2.01
N THR A 46 14.10 4.96 -0.82
CA THR A 46 15.10 4.45 0.13
C THR A 46 15.85 3.26 -0.46
N LYS A 47 15.13 2.28 -1.04
CA LYS A 47 15.75 1.15 -1.76
C LYS A 47 16.56 1.59 -2.98
N ASN A 48 16.08 2.59 -3.72
CA ASN A 48 16.82 3.14 -4.86
C ASN A 48 18.19 3.69 -4.42
N PHE A 49 18.25 4.43 -3.31
CA PHE A 49 19.53 4.86 -2.75
C PHE A 49 20.36 3.69 -2.24
N HIS A 50 19.77 2.73 -1.53
CA HIS A 50 20.47 1.54 -1.05
C HIS A 50 21.18 0.77 -2.19
N TRP A 51 20.52 0.63 -3.35
CA TRP A 51 21.10 -0.05 -4.51
C TRP A 51 22.21 0.74 -5.21
N HIS A 52 22.10 2.07 -5.25
CA HIS A 52 22.96 2.91 -6.08
C HIS A 52 23.97 3.77 -5.29
N VAL A 53 23.95 3.71 -3.95
CA VAL A 53 24.94 4.40 -3.11
C VAL A 53 26.34 3.85 -3.36
N SER A 54 27.35 4.73 -3.31
CA SER A 54 28.76 4.38 -3.47
C SER A 54 29.65 5.38 -2.69
N GLY A 55 30.93 5.05 -2.52
CA GLY A 55 31.92 5.90 -1.84
C GLY A 55 32.52 5.27 -0.57
N PRO A 56 33.38 6.01 0.16
CA PRO A 56 34.14 5.49 1.31
C PRO A 56 33.27 4.91 2.44
N HIS A 57 32.03 5.37 2.55
CA HIS A 57 31.05 4.93 3.57
C HIS A 57 29.98 4.00 3.00
N PHE A 58 30.24 3.35 1.85
CA PHE A 58 29.27 2.51 1.14
C PHE A 58 28.55 1.54 2.08
N ARG A 59 29.29 0.75 2.86
CA ARG A 59 28.71 -0.29 3.71
C ARG A 59 27.74 0.27 4.74
N ASP A 60 28.11 1.36 5.40
CA ASP A 60 27.31 1.94 6.49
C ASP A 60 26.00 2.52 5.95
N TYR A 61 26.07 3.26 4.84
CA TYR A 61 24.86 3.77 4.20
C TYR A 61 24.01 2.69 3.55
N HIS A 62 24.62 1.68 2.94
CA HIS A 62 23.91 0.56 2.35
C HIS A 62 23.07 -0.16 3.42
N LEU A 63 23.66 -0.48 4.58
CA LEU A 63 22.94 -1.14 5.68
C LEU A 63 21.90 -0.22 6.34
N LEU A 64 22.23 1.04 6.58
CA LEU A 64 21.29 2.02 7.16
C LEU A 64 20.04 2.18 6.29
N LEU A 65 20.21 2.34 4.98
CA LEU A 65 19.09 2.50 4.05
C LEU A 65 18.27 1.22 3.93
N ASP A 66 18.88 0.04 4.10
CA ASP A 66 18.14 -1.22 4.12
C ASP A 66 17.28 -1.33 5.39
N GLU A 67 17.86 -1.03 6.55
CA GLU A 67 17.14 -1.00 7.83
C GLU A 67 15.96 -0.03 7.82
N GLN A 68 16.15 1.17 7.24
CA GLN A 68 15.08 2.15 7.09
C GLN A 68 13.98 1.68 6.14
N ALA A 69 14.33 0.94 5.08
CA ALA A 69 13.34 0.39 4.16
C ALA A 69 12.49 -0.71 4.82
N ASP A 70 13.04 -1.49 5.75
CA ASP A 70 12.32 -2.53 6.50
C ASP A 70 11.33 -1.96 7.54
N GLN A 71 11.46 -0.67 7.88
CA GLN A 71 10.56 0.04 8.80
C GLN A 71 9.34 0.68 8.10
N LEU A 72 9.33 0.67 6.76
CA LEU A 72 8.27 1.25 5.91
C LEU A 72 7.33 0.17 5.38
#